data_AF-A0AAE3K0H6-F1
#
_entry.id   AF-A0AAE3K0H6-F1
#
_cell.length_a   1.000
_cell.length_b   1.000
_cell.length_c   1.000
_cell.angle_alpha   90.00
_cell.angle_beta   90.00
_cell.angle_gamma   90.00
#
_symmetry.space_group_name_H-M   'P 1'
#
loop_
_entity.id
_entity.type
_entity.pdbx_description
1 polymer ?
#
loop_
_entity_poly.entity_id
_entity_poly.type
_entity_poly.pdbx_seq_one_letter_code
_entity_poly.pdbx_strand_id
1 'polypeptide(L)' 'MSDGMIPSDETEVMREVASHFAFEGRLIHAEPYGCGHINDTHCLWFDRGSFPPVRYILQKINTGIFRDVDGL' A
#
# COMPACT_ATOMS: atom_id res chain seq x y z
N MET A 1 -5.64 -20.49 -7.15
CA MET A 1 -4.91 -19.48 -6.35
C MET A 1 -5.32 -18.14 -6.89
N SER A 2 -6.38 -17.58 -6.32
CA SER A 2 -7.11 -16.44 -6.85
C SER A 2 -7.83 -15.80 -5.68
N ASP A 3 -7.14 -14.92 -4.94
CA ASP A 3 -7.80 -13.93 -4.07
C ASP A 3 -6.82 -12.85 -3.56
N GLY A 4 -5.98 -12.32 -4.47
CA GLY A 4 -5.08 -11.19 -4.17
C GLY A 4 -5.56 -9.87 -4.77
N MET A 5 -6.73 -9.84 -5.43
CA MET A 5 -7.23 -8.62 -6.06
C MET A 5 -7.96 -7.80 -5.01
N ILE A 6 -7.39 -6.65 -4.65
CA ILE A 6 -8.11 -5.64 -3.88
C ILE A 6 -9.39 -5.27 -4.67
N PRO A 7 -10.57 -5.21 -4.03
CA PRO A 7 -11.80 -4.73 -4.66
C PRO A 7 -11.57 -3.42 -5.43
N SER A 8 -12.31 -3.18 -6.53
CA SER A 8 -12.11 -2.00 -7.38
C SER A 8 -12.09 -0.69 -6.59
N ASP A 9 -12.94 -0.58 -5.57
CA ASP A 9 -13.09 0.61 -4.74
C ASP A 9 -11.88 0.82 -3.82
N GLU A 10 -11.37 -0.25 -3.21
CA GLU A 10 -10.15 -0.20 -2.39
C GLU A 10 -8.89 0.02 -3.23
N THR A 11 -8.87 -0.46 -4.48
CA THR A 11 -7.77 -0.19 -5.42
C THR A 11 -7.69 1.29 -5.74
N GLU A 12 -8.82 1.97 -5.89
CA GLU A 12 -8.87 3.42 -6.11
C GLU A 12 -8.36 4.18 -4.88
N VAL A 13 -8.77 3.78 -3.67
CA VAL A 13 -8.23 4.33 -2.43
C VAL A 13 -6.71 4.15 -2.35
N MET A 14 -6.18 2.97 -2.72
CA MET A 14 -4.74 2.74 -2.74
C MET A 14 -4.01 3.59 -3.79
N ARG A 15 -4.63 3.85 -4.95
CA ARG A 15 -4.09 4.79 -5.95
C ARG A 15 -4.06 6.21 -5.42
N GLU A 16 -5.14 6.67 -4.80
CA GLU A 16 -5.23 7.99 -4.17
C GLU A 16 -4.13 8.15 -3.12
N VAL A 17 -4.06 7.25 -2.14
CA VAL A 17 -3.05 7.29 -1.07
C VAL A 17 -1.63 7.25 -1.65
N ALA A 18 -1.36 6.35 -2.60
CA ALA A 18 -0.06 6.25 -3.24
C ALA A 18 0.35 7.53 -3.96
N SER A 19 -0.59 8.32 -4.49
CA SER A 19 -0.32 9.59 -5.17
C SER A 19 0.27 10.67 -4.25
N HIS A 20 0.13 10.51 -2.93
CA HIS A 20 0.72 11.41 -1.94
C HIS A 20 2.19 11.11 -1.63
N PHE A 21 2.73 9.99 -2.14
CA PHE A 21 4.13 9.58 -1.93
C PHE A 21 4.91 9.63 -3.24
N ALA A 22 6.22 9.85 -3.14
CA ALA A 22 7.14 9.88 -4.28
C ALA A 22 7.55 8.45 -4.71
N PHE A 23 6.58 7.60 -5.06
CA PHE A 23 6.85 6.27 -5.60
C PHE A 23 7.31 6.34 -7.06
N GLU A 24 8.24 5.46 -7.43
CA GLU A 24 8.72 5.38 -8.80
C GLU A 24 7.81 4.48 -9.64
N GLY A 25 7.21 5.05 -10.70
CA GLY A 25 6.43 4.30 -11.67
C GLY A 25 4.91 4.41 -11.47
N ARG A 26 4.17 3.48 -12.07
CA ARG A 26 2.69 3.42 -12.00
C ARG A 26 2.25 2.23 -11.16
N LEU A 27 1.35 2.46 -10.19
CA LEU A 27 0.76 1.37 -9.41
C LEU A 27 0.01 0.38 -10.31
N ILE A 28 0.43 -0.88 -10.30
CA ILE A 28 -0.15 -1.97 -11.11
C ILE A 28 -0.83 -3.04 -10.27
N HIS A 29 -0.44 -3.21 -9.01
CA HIS A 29 -1.04 -4.17 -8.09
C HIS A 29 -0.86 -3.70 -6.65
N ALA A 30 -1.81 -4.02 -5.79
CA ALA A 30 -1.70 -3.84 -4.36
C ALA A 30 -2.42 -4.99 -3.67
N GLU A 31 -1.93 -5.43 -2.52
CA GLU A 31 -2.58 -6.45 -1.70
C GLU A 31 -2.24 -6.29 -0.22
N PRO A 32 -3.11 -6.76 0.71
CA PRO A 32 -2.75 -6.91 2.11
C PRO A 32 -1.50 -7.77 2.28
N TYR A 33 -0.59 -7.35 3.16
CA TYR A 33 0.70 -8.00 3.31
C TYR A 33 1.01 -8.34 4.77
N GLY A 34 1.23 -9.63 5.03
CA GLY A 34 1.56 -10.17 6.35
C GLY A 34 0.33 -10.43 7.24
N CYS A 35 0.59 -10.66 8.53
CA CYS A 35 -0.42 -10.96 9.56
C CYS A 35 -0.47 -9.87 10.65
N GLY A 36 -0.21 -8.61 10.28
CA GLY A 36 -0.03 -7.51 11.23
C GLY A 36 -1.18 -7.37 12.23
N HIS A 37 -0.86 -7.24 13.52
CA HIS A 37 -1.83 -7.05 14.60
C HIS A 37 -2.06 -5.58 14.99
N ILE A 38 -1.20 -4.68 14.52
CA ILE A 38 -1.18 -3.27 14.95
C ILE A 38 -1.53 -2.37 13.77
N ASN A 39 -0.67 -2.30 12.74
CA ASN A 39 -0.89 -1.49 11.54
C ASN A 39 -1.46 -2.32 10.40
N ASP A 40 -2.30 -1.70 9.57
CA ASP A 40 -2.73 -2.31 8.31
C ASP A 40 -1.58 -2.17 7.31
N THR A 41 -1.05 -3.31 6.84
CA THR A 41 0.13 -3.36 5.98
C THR A 41 -0.25 -3.86 4.60
N HIS A 42 0.22 -3.16 3.57
CA HIS A 42 -0.05 -3.48 2.18
C HIS A 42 1.26 -3.51 1.39
N CYS A 43 1.36 -4.44 0.43
CA CYS A 43 2.43 -4.45 -0.55
C CYS A 43 1.90 -3.84 -1.85
N LEU A 44 2.64 -2.93 -2.44
CA LEU A 44 2.28 -2.23 -3.67
C LEU A 44 3.36 -2.50 -4.72
N TRP A 45 2.95 -2.84 -5.94
CA TRP A 45 3.83 -3.06 -7.08
C TRP A 45 3.68 -1.93 -8.07
N PHE A 46 4.82 -1.38 -8.50
CA PHE A 46 4.87 -0.30 -9.47
C PHE A 46 5.62 -0.74 -10.73
N ASP A 47 4.99 -0.48 -11.87
CA ASP A 47 5.60 -0.62 -13.18
C ASP A 47 6.48 0.60 -13.48
N ARG A 48 7.73 0.34 -13.86
CA ARG A 48 8.76 1.33 -14.17
C ARG A 48 9.14 1.33 -15.66
N GLY A 49 8.28 0.79 -16.52
CA GLY A 49 8.49 0.71 -17.96
C GLY A 49 9.59 -0.29 -18.31
N SER A 50 10.77 0.19 -18.70
CA SER A 50 11.88 -0.67 -19.11
C SER A 50 12.65 -1.30 -17.94
N PHE A 51 12.37 -0.89 -16.71
CA PHE A 51 13.00 -1.45 -15.51
C PHE A 51 12.10 -2.52 -14.87
N PRO A 52 12.67 -3.50 -14.16
CA PRO A 52 11.89 -4.45 -13.37
C PRO A 52 10.94 -3.72 -12.41
N PRO A 53 9.72 -4.26 -12.18
CA PRO A 53 8.78 -3.69 -11.23
C PRO A 53 9.39 -3.57 -9.83
N VAL A 54 9.06 -2.48 -9.14
CA VAL A 54 9.49 -2.24 -7.76
C VAL A 54 8.33 -2.51 -6.81
N ARG A 55 8.65 -2.98 -5.61
CA ARG A 55 7.68 -3.18 -4.52
C ARG A 55 7.92 -2.19 -3.41
N TYR A 56 6.86 -1.59 -2.91
CA TYR A 56 6.86 -0.77 -1.70
C TYR A 56 5.94 -1.39 -0.65
N ILE A 57 6.28 -1.20 0.62
CA ILE A 57 5.40 -1.52 1.75
C ILE A 57 4.75 -0.22 2.21
N LEU A 58 3.42 -0.18 2.19
CA LEU A 58 2.62 0.89 2.75
C LEU A 58 2.03 0.41 4.06
N GLN A 59 2.08 1.27 5.08
CA GLN A 59 1.48 0.99 6.37
C GLN A 59 0.55 2.12 6.77
N LYS A 60 -0.71 1.77 7.06
CA LYS A 60 -1.64 2.68 7.72
C LYS A 60 -1.45 2.53 9.23
N ILE A 61 -1.05 3.61 9.87
CA ILE A 61 -0.87 3.65 11.33
C ILE A 61 -2.23 3.51 12.00
N ASN A 62 -2.34 2.60 12.97
CA ASN A 62 -3.54 2.45 13.78
C ASN A 62 -3.61 3.55 14.84
N THR A 63 -4.40 4.58 14.54
CA THR A 63 -4.56 5.76 15.40
C THR A 63 -5.41 5.52 16.65
N GLY A 64 -6.06 4.35 16.76
CA GLY A 64 -6.73 3.92 17.99
C GLY A 64 -5.74 3.45 19.06
N ILE A 65 -4.63 2.84 18.64
CA ILE A 65 -3.52 2.43 19.51
C ILE A 65 -2.54 3.58 19.69
N PHE A 66 -2.15 4.26 18.60
CA PHE A 66 -1.25 5.40 18.61
C PHE A 66 -2.04 6.71 18.53
N ARG A 67 -2.34 7.29 19.70
CA ARG A 67 -3.13 8.53 19.80
C ARG A 67 -2.35 9.79 19.44
N ASP A 68 -1.02 9.70 19.44
CA ASP A 68 -0.11 10.74 18.96
C ASP A 68 0.70 10.16 17.79
N VAL A 69 0.25 10.45 16.58
CA VAL A 69 0.84 9.94 15.33
C VAL A 69 1.96 10.84 14.84
N ASP A 70 1.88 12.15 15.11
CA ASP A 70 2.85 13.14 14.63
C ASP A 70 4.20 13.03 15.38
N GLY A 71 4.20 12.41 16.56
CA GLY A 71 5.40 12.12 17.34
C GLY A 71 6.13 10.80 17.03
N LEU A 72 5.70 10.04 16.01
CA LEU A 72 6.20 8.70 15.65
C LEU A 72 7.24 8.68 14.52
#